data_AF-A0A8H7SS53-F1
#
_entry.id   AF-A0A8H7SS53-F1
#
_cell.length_a   1.000
_cell.length_b   1.000
_cell.length_c   1.000
_cell.angle_alpha   90.00
_cell.angle_beta   90.00
_cell.angle_gamma   90.00
#
_symmetry.space_group_name_H-M   'P 1'
#
loop_
_entity.id
_entity.type
_entity.pdbx_description
1 polymer ?
#
loop_
_entity_poly.entity_id
_entity_poly.type
_entity_poly.pdbx_seq_one_letter_code
_entity_poly.pdbx_strand_id
1 'polypeptide(L)'
;MATDKAVGAIGCFITLGIFVYYSTWTLIMPFVDEGHPLHQYFPSWKYAVKIPLIIAIFLFTIVFTFLSLIMIKTNRTTRIY
;
A
#
# COMPACT_ATOMS: atom_id res chain seq x y z
N MET A 1 -29.90 2.37 7.80
CA MET A 1 -29.97 3.36 6.70
C MET A 1 -29.21 4.65 6.99
N ALA A 2 -29.56 5.46 8.00
CA ALA A 2 -28.81 6.70 8.30
C ALA A 2 -27.39 6.40 8.85
N THR A 3 -27.26 5.37 9.68
CA THR A 3 -25.98 4.91 10.24
C THR A 3 -24.99 4.47 9.15
N ASP A 4 -25.44 3.73 8.14
CA ASP A 4 -24.58 3.24 7.05
C ASP A 4 -24.02 4.40 6.20
N LYS A 5 -24.86 5.43 5.97
CA LYS A 5 -24.46 6.65 5.26
C LYS A 5 -23.46 7.49 6.07
N ALA A 6 -23.64 7.57 7.38
CA ALA A 6 -22.72 8.29 8.26
C ALA A 6 -21.35 7.61 8.32
N VAL A 7 -21.30 6.28 8.45
CA VAL A 7 -20.05 5.51 8.41
C VAL A 7 -19.33 5.69 7.07
N GLY A 8 -20.08 5.64 5.96
CA GLY A 8 -19.53 5.90 4.62
C GLY A 8 -18.96 7.32 4.48
N ALA A 9 -19.67 8.34 4.96
CA ALA A 9 -19.19 9.72 4.93
C ALA A 9 -17.92 9.91 5.77
N ILE A 10 -17.90 9.38 6.99
CA ILE A 10 -16.73 9.42 7.88
C ILE A 10 -15.53 8.72 7.23
N GLY A 11 -15.74 7.51 6.68
CA GLY A 11 -14.70 6.78 5.96
C GLY A 11 -14.16 7.55 4.75
N CYS A 12 -15.03 8.28 4.05
CA CYS A 12 -14.63 9.12 2.91
C CYS A 12 -13.73 10.28 3.36
N PHE A 13 -14.09 11.01 4.43
CA PHE A 13 -13.27 12.08 4.97
C PHE A 13 -11.93 11.58 5.51
N ILE A 14 -11.91 10.44 6.20
CA ILE A 14 -10.67 9.82 6.69
C ILE A 14 -9.76 9.46 5.52
N THR A 15 -10.31 8.78 4.51
CA THR A 15 -9.56 8.39 3.31
C THR A 15 -9.00 9.61 2.58
N LEU A 16 -9.80 10.67 2.45
CA LEU A 16 -9.39 11.93 1.85
C LEU A 16 -8.22 12.56 2.62
N GLY A 17 -8.29 12.60 3.95
CA GLY A 17 -7.22 13.13 4.80
C GLY A 17 -5.91 12.36 4.64
N ILE A 18 -5.99 11.03 4.67
CA ILE A 18 -4.82 10.15 4.47
C ILE A 18 -4.23 10.35 3.06
N PHE A 19 -5.08 10.43 2.04
CA PHE A 19 -4.67 10.65 0.66
C PHE A 19 -3.93 11.98 0.47
N VAL A 20 -4.46 13.07 1.02
CA VAL A 20 -3.83 14.40 0.94
C VAL A 20 -2.50 14.40 1.69
N TYR A 21 -2.45 13.82 2.89
CA TYR A 21 -1.21 13.70 3.67
C TYR A 21 -0.13 12.94 2.89
N TYR A 22 -0.47 11.77 2.34
CA TYR A 22 0.47 10.91 1.63
C TYR A 22 0.91 11.52 0.29
N SER A 23 0.00 12.16 -0.45
CA SER A 23 0.31 12.85 -1.71
C SER A 23 1.24 14.05 -1.47
N THR A 24 0.93 14.86 -0.46
CA THR A 24 1.79 15.98 -0.04
C THR A 24 3.16 15.46 0.38
N TRP A 25 3.20 14.41 1.20
CA TRP A 25 4.46 13.82 1.65
C TRP A 25 5.31 13.29 0.47
N THR A 26 4.70 12.61 -0.50
CA THR A 26 5.43 12.02 -1.65
C THR A 26 5.87 13.07 -2.66
N LEU A 27 5.04 14.08 -2.93
CA LEU A 27 5.31 15.09 -3.96
C LEU A 27 6.16 16.26 -3.44
N ILE A 28 5.99 16.69 -2.20
CA ILE A 28 6.67 17.89 -1.67
C ILE A 28 8.01 17.58 -1.03
N MET A 29 8.15 16.47 -0.29
CA MET A 29 9.41 16.13 0.38
C MET A 29 10.65 16.01 -0.53
N PRO A 30 10.61 15.56 -1.80
CA PRO A 30 11.81 15.55 -2.63
C PRO A 30 12.37 16.94 -2.95
N PHE A 31 11.60 18.01 -2.71
CA PHE A 31 11.99 19.40 -2.94
C PHE A 31 12.33 20.17 -1.65
N VAL A 32 12.25 19.53 -0.49
CA VAL A 32 12.53 20.15 0.82
C VAL A 32 13.92 19.70 1.30
N ASP A 33 14.78 20.66 1.64
CA ASP A 33 16.13 20.38 2.12
C ASP A 33 16.15 19.66 3.48
N GLU A 34 17.14 18.79 3.67
CA GLU A 34 17.31 17.91 4.84
C GLU A 34 17.48 18.67 6.18
N GLY A 35 17.78 19.97 6.15
CA GLY A 35 17.94 20.83 7.33
C GLY A 35 16.67 21.57 7.79
N HIS A 36 15.53 21.41 7.10
CA HIS A 36 14.31 22.15 7.40
C HIS A 36 13.52 21.50 8.57
N PRO A 37 12.93 22.27 9.51
CA PRO A 37 12.13 21.74 10.63
C PRO A 37 10.91 20.89 10.21
N LEU A 38 10.58 20.88 8.92
CA LEU A 38 9.55 20.00 8.34
C LEU A 38 9.94 18.51 8.39
N HIS A 39 11.24 18.19 8.48
CA HIS A 39 11.73 16.81 8.67
C HIS A 39 11.34 16.21 10.04
N GLN A 40 10.91 17.01 11.02
CA GLN A 40 10.38 16.51 12.29
C GLN A 40 8.92 16.04 12.17
N TYR A 41 8.16 16.62 11.24
CA TYR A 41 6.75 16.27 11.00
C TYR A 41 6.59 15.21 9.91
N PHE A 42 7.54 15.14 8.97
CA PHE A 42 7.52 14.21 7.86
C PHE A 42 8.75 13.28 7.92
N PRO A 43 8.57 11.95 7.94
CA PRO A 43 9.69 11.03 7.82
C PRO A 43 10.41 11.25 6.49
N SER A 44 11.70 10.91 6.41
CA SER A 44 12.49 11.12 5.18
C SER A 44 11.79 10.57 3.93
N TRP A 45 11.91 11.28 2.81
CA TRP A 45 11.28 10.95 1.51
C TRP A 45 11.54 9.51 1.05
N LYS A 46 12.67 8.93 1.48
CA LYS A 46 13.04 7.53 1.20
C LYS A 46 11.99 6.54 1.69
N TYR A 47 11.26 6.85 2.76
CA TYR A 47 10.19 5.98 3.26
C TYR A 47 8.92 6.05 2.43
N ALA A 48 8.62 7.19 1.81
CA ALA A 48 7.45 7.34 0.94
C ALA A 48 7.48 6.30 -0.20
N VAL A 49 8.64 6.08 -0.84
CA VAL A 49 8.79 5.09 -1.92
C VAL A 49 8.88 3.65 -1.39
N LYS A 50 9.47 3.44 -0.21
CA LYS A 50 9.67 2.09 0.36
C LYS A 50 8.35 1.43 0.78
N ILE A 51 7.39 2.20 1.29
CA ILE A 51 6.13 1.65 1.81
C ILE A 51 5.33 0.92 0.69
N PRO A 52 5.04 1.54 -0.48
CA PRO A 52 4.38 0.85 -1.59
C PRO A 52 5.19 -0.33 -2.12
N LEU A 53 6.52 -0.21 -2.15
CA LEU A 53 7.40 -1.27 -2.64
C LEU A 53 7.29 -2.54 -1.79
N ILE A 54 7.30 -2.41 -0.45
CA ILE A 54 7.17 -3.55 0.46
C ILE A 54 5.80 -4.21 0.30
N ILE A 55 4.73 -3.41 0.20
CA ILE A 55 3.36 -3.91 -0.02
C ILE A 55 3.28 -4.68 -1.35
N ALA A 56 3.85 -4.14 -2.42
CA ALA A 56 3.88 -4.79 -3.72
C ALA A 56 4.64 -6.12 -3.65
N ILE A 57 5.84 -6.15 -3.06
CA ILE A 57 6.63 -7.38 -2.89
C ILE A 57 5.86 -8.43 -2.09
N PHE A 58 5.19 -8.01 -1.01
CA PHE A 58 4.40 -8.91 -0.19
C PHE A 58 3.23 -9.50 -0.98
N LEU A 59 2.49 -8.68 -1.72
CA LEU A 59 1.40 -9.12 -2.58
C LEU A 59 1.89 -10.08 -3.67
N PHE A 60 2.99 -9.73 -4.36
CA PHE A 60 3.60 -10.60 -5.36
C PHE A 60 4.02 -11.94 -4.75
N THR A 61 4.62 -11.93 -3.57
CA THR A 61 5.02 -13.17 -2.87
C THR A 61 3.81 -14.08 -2.67
N ILE A 62 2.68 -13.52 -2.18
CA ILE A 62 1.43 -14.27 -1.99
C ILE A 62 0.95 -14.86 -3.32
N VAL A 63 0.92 -14.06 -4.39
CA VAL A 63 0.51 -14.51 -5.73
C VAL A 63 1.41 -15.63 -6.24
N PHE A 64 2.73 -15.45 -6.17
CA PHE A 64 3.69 -16.47 -6.63
C PHE A 64 3.61 -17.76 -5.82
N THR A 65 3.41 -17.68 -4.50
CA THR A 65 3.19 -18.85 -3.66
C THR A 65 1.92 -19.57 -4.08
N PHE A 66 0.81 -18.86 -4.26
CA PHE A 66 -0.45 -19.45 -4.71
C PHE A 66 -0.31 -20.12 -6.09
N LEU A 67 0.32 -19.42 -7.04
CA LEU A 67 0.60 -19.95 -8.39
C LEU A 67 1.45 -21.22 -8.32
N SER A 68 2.49 -21.24 -7.48
CA SER A 68 3.34 -22.42 -7.31
C SER A 68 2.55 -23.63 -6.77
N LEU A 69 1.65 -23.39 -5.81
CA LEU A 69 0.80 -24.44 -5.23
C LEU A 69 -0.16 -25.04 -6.28
N ILE A 70 -0.81 -24.21 -7.09
CA ILE A 70 -1.72 -24.70 -8.14
C ILE A 70 -0.95 -25.46 -9.24
N MET A 71 0.27 -25.02 -9.59
CA MET A 71 1.11 -25.70 -10.57
C MET A 71 1.53 -27.09 -10.08
N ILE A 72 1.87 -27.23 -8.80
CA ILE A 72 2.20 -28.53 -8.20
C ILE A 72 0.96 -29.44 -8.16
N LYS A 73 -0.21 -28.89 -7.79
CA LYS A 73 -1.45 -29.67 -7.70
C LYS A 73 -1.93 -30.12 -9.08
N THR A 74 -1.91 -29.26 -10.09
CA THR A 74 -2.35 -29.61 -11.46
C THR A 74 -1.48 -30.71 -12.06
N ASN A 75 -0.15 -30.65 -11.88
CA ASN A 75 0.76 -31.65 -12.41
C ASN A 75 0.52 -33.05 -11.80
N ARG A 76 0.15 -33.11 -10.51
CA ARG A 76 -0.22 -34.39 -9.86
C ARG A 76 -1.53 -34.96 -10.41
N THR A 77 -2.52 -34.12 -10.74
CA THR A 77 -3.81 -34.60 -11.27
C THR A 77 -3.67 -35.10 -12.70
N THR A 78 -2.96 -34.36 -13.58
CA THR A 78 -2.75 -34.77 -14.98
C THR A 78 -1.97 -36.08 -15.10
N ARG A 79 -1.11 -36.41 -14.13
CA ARG A 79 -0.32 -37.66 -14.15
C ARG A 79 -1.11 -38.92 -13.75
N ILE A 80 -2.33 -38.77 -13.21
CA ILE A 80 -3.15 -39.89 -12.69
C ILE A 80 -4.26 -40.29 -13.69
N TYR A 81 -4.47 -39.50 -14.75
CA TYR A 81 -5.31 -39.84 -15.91
C TYR A 81 -4.43 -40.23 -17.10
#